data_AF-A0AAE3R7F1-F1
#
_entry.id   AF-A0AAE3R7F1-F1
#
_cell.length_a   1.000
_cell.length_b   1.000
_cell.length_c   1.000
_cell.angle_alpha   90.00
_cell.angle_beta   90.00
_cell.angle_gamma   90.00
#
_symmetry.space_group_name_H-M   'P 1'
#
loop_
_entity.id
_entity.type
_entity.pdbx_description
1 polymer ?
#
loop_
_entity_poly.entity_id
_entity_poly.type
_entity_poly.pdbx_seq_one_letter_code
_entity_poly.pdbx_strand_id
1 'polypeptide(L)'
;MVNDIHLRLNASERSYFAILKREVALLATSANFSPKRLAEIDIVVAEMVSNLVKHANGGEILVKLIEEKGVQGIEIICIDNGPGISDVRNMMKDGVSSTNTLGNGLGAIQRLSNFFQIYTHKGWGTILLSRIFAKELPVSRVSNPIEIRSLVVPKPGETECGDNFSVKQTQEHIKLFLGDGLGHGKDAAIAVNTAIDAFNLCESDSPVENIRFIHNSVKKTRGLVGTIAIFSLKNKQWKICGVGNISTRMFSSAIDKTLTSYNGIVGLNIPKTMNDHLIEYIPGQLIMMCSDGIKSKWDVLKLPGIMRNDLSLLNAALFKDFTRNTDDSSIASCKISL
;
A
#
# COMPACT_ATOMS: atom_id res chain seq x y z
N MET A 1 -14.73 -0.10 -7.73
CA MET A 1 -14.43 0.93 -6.72
C MET A 1 -13.15 0.48 -6.06
N VAL A 2 -12.01 1.05 -6.48
CA VAL A 2 -10.74 0.83 -5.80
C VAL A 2 -10.79 1.63 -4.52
N ASN A 3 -10.45 1.00 -3.39
CA ASN A 3 -10.28 1.69 -2.12
C ASN A 3 -8.82 1.52 -1.71
N ASP A 4 -8.05 2.60 -1.75
CA ASP A 4 -6.64 2.58 -1.35
C ASP A 4 -6.47 2.49 0.19
N ILE A 5 -7.52 2.79 0.94
CA ILE A 5 -7.55 2.74 2.41
C ILE A 5 -7.77 1.29 2.88
N HIS A 6 -6.89 0.83 3.75
CA HIS A 6 -6.97 -0.49 4.37
C HIS A 6 -7.84 -0.42 5.62
N LEU A 7 -8.72 -1.40 5.72
CA LEU A 7 -9.32 -1.79 6.97
C LEU A 7 -8.26 -2.52 7.81
N ARG A 8 -7.91 -1.95 8.96
CA ARG A 8 -6.99 -2.54 9.95
C ARG A 8 -7.77 -3.32 10.99
N LEU A 9 -7.51 -4.62 11.09
CA LEU A 9 -8.20 -5.54 12.00
C LEU A 9 -7.19 -6.16 12.96
N ASN A 10 -7.48 -6.01 14.26
CA ASN A 10 -6.68 -6.66 15.30
C ASN A 10 -7.01 -8.16 15.35
N ALA A 11 -5.98 -8.99 15.38
CA ALA A 11 -6.06 -10.44 15.49
C ALA A 11 -5.23 -10.96 16.68
N SER A 12 -5.19 -10.20 17.77
CA SER A 12 -4.46 -10.54 19.00
C SER A 12 -5.04 -11.76 19.72
N GLU A 13 -6.36 -11.95 19.66
CA GLU A 13 -7.06 -13.00 20.41
C GLU A 13 -8.18 -13.65 19.59
N ARG A 14 -8.56 -14.88 19.98
CA ARG A 14 -9.65 -15.64 19.32
C ARG A 14 -11.01 -14.94 19.36
N SER A 15 -11.24 -14.08 20.36
CA SER A 15 -12.49 -13.31 20.52
C SER A 15 -12.76 -12.38 19.34
N TYR A 16 -11.72 -11.86 18.69
CA TYR A 16 -11.85 -10.97 17.52
C TYR A 16 -12.22 -11.70 16.23
N PHE A 17 -12.16 -13.03 16.21
CA PHE A 17 -12.24 -13.79 14.98
C PHE A 17 -13.58 -13.61 14.25
N ALA A 18 -14.69 -13.63 14.98
CA ALA A 18 -16.02 -13.44 14.39
C ALA A 18 -16.19 -12.04 13.79
N ILE A 19 -15.66 -11.00 14.46
CA ILE A 19 -15.71 -9.62 13.99
C ILE A 19 -14.86 -9.50 12.72
N LEU A 20 -13.62 -10.00 12.75
CA LEU A 20 -12.70 -9.94 11.61
C LEU A 20 -13.31 -10.58 10.37
N LYS A 21 -13.84 -11.80 10.48
CA LYS A 21 -14.51 -12.49 9.38
C LYS A 21 -15.69 -11.69 8.83
N ARG A 22 -16.51 -11.12 9.73
CA ARG A 22 -17.67 -10.30 9.33
C ARG A 22 -17.24 -9.08 8.54
N GLU A 23 -16.27 -8.32 9.02
CA GLU A 23 -15.83 -7.09 8.33
C GLU A 23 -15.22 -7.39 6.95
N VAL A 24 -14.40 -8.45 6.84
CA VAL A 24 -13.85 -8.88 5.55
C VAL A 24 -14.93 -9.36 4.59
N ALA A 25 -15.93 -10.12 5.09
CA ALA A 25 -17.05 -10.57 4.28
C ALA A 25 -17.92 -9.40 3.79
N LEU A 26 -18.15 -8.39 4.63
CA LEU A 26 -18.87 -7.17 4.23
C LEU A 26 -18.14 -6.42 3.11
N LEU A 27 -16.82 -6.26 3.24
CA LEU A 27 -15.99 -5.62 2.23
C LEU A 27 -15.96 -6.42 0.91
N ALA A 28 -15.84 -7.74 0.98
CA ALA A 28 -15.88 -8.58 -0.22
C ALA A 28 -17.28 -8.59 -0.88
N THR A 29 -18.34 -8.52 -0.09
CA THR A 29 -19.73 -8.45 -0.60
C THR A 29 -19.98 -7.14 -1.35
N SER A 30 -19.48 -6.01 -0.85
CA SER A 30 -19.61 -4.71 -1.55
C SER A 30 -18.86 -4.67 -2.89
N ALA A 31 -17.89 -5.57 -3.10
CA ALA A 31 -17.18 -5.78 -4.35
C ALA A 31 -17.79 -6.90 -5.24
N ASN A 32 -19.04 -7.31 -4.98
CA ASN A 32 -19.80 -8.26 -5.81
C ASN A 32 -19.12 -9.63 -6.01
N PHE A 33 -18.40 -10.12 -5.00
CA PHE A 33 -17.85 -11.47 -5.01
C PHE A 33 -18.97 -12.52 -5.02
N SER A 34 -18.77 -13.63 -5.75
CA SER A 34 -19.74 -14.72 -5.78
C SER A 34 -19.77 -15.46 -4.43
N PRO A 35 -20.89 -16.15 -4.08
CA PRO A 35 -20.96 -16.92 -2.84
C PRO A 35 -19.82 -17.93 -2.67
N LYS A 36 -19.40 -18.56 -3.78
CA LYS A 36 -18.23 -19.45 -3.79
C LYS A 36 -16.95 -18.71 -3.38
N ARG A 37 -16.66 -17.54 -3.98
CA ARG A 37 -15.46 -16.77 -3.64
C ARG A 37 -15.51 -16.20 -2.23
N LEU A 38 -16.68 -15.82 -1.74
CA LEU A 38 -16.85 -15.40 -0.34
C LEU A 38 -16.46 -16.53 0.63
N ALA A 39 -16.88 -17.77 0.35
CA ALA A 39 -16.48 -18.93 1.17
C ALA A 39 -14.97 -19.22 1.09
N GLU A 40 -14.34 -19.02 -0.07
CA GLU A 40 -12.89 -19.17 -0.22
C GLU A 40 -12.12 -18.09 0.56
N ILE A 41 -12.57 -16.83 0.52
CA ILE A 41 -12.03 -15.73 1.34
C ILE A 41 -12.15 -16.06 2.83
N ASP A 42 -13.30 -16.60 3.23
CA ASP A 42 -13.58 -16.98 4.62
C ASP A 42 -12.59 -18.01 5.16
N ILE A 43 -12.24 -19.02 4.35
CA ILE A 43 -11.22 -20.03 4.67
C ILE A 43 -9.84 -19.38 4.77
N VAL A 44 -9.47 -18.54 3.80
CA VAL A 44 -8.16 -17.86 3.80
C VAL A 44 -7.99 -17.01 5.06
N VAL A 45 -8.99 -16.21 5.40
CA VAL A 45 -9.00 -15.39 6.62
C VAL A 45 -8.91 -16.27 7.87
N ALA A 46 -9.66 -17.38 7.90
CA ALA A 46 -9.64 -18.32 9.02
C ALA A 46 -8.25 -18.91 9.28
N GLU A 47 -7.57 -19.34 8.22
CA GLU A 47 -6.22 -19.89 8.32
C GLU A 47 -5.20 -18.82 8.73
N MET A 48 -5.28 -17.60 8.18
CA MET A 48 -4.41 -16.49 8.58
C MET A 48 -4.56 -16.16 10.08
N VAL A 49 -5.80 -15.99 10.57
CA VAL A 49 -6.05 -15.67 11.99
C VAL A 49 -5.63 -16.84 12.89
N SER A 50 -5.91 -18.08 12.49
CA SER A 50 -5.44 -19.27 13.21
C SER A 50 -3.91 -19.27 13.34
N ASN A 51 -3.19 -18.94 12.26
CA ASN A 51 -1.73 -18.90 12.27
C ASN A 51 -1.18 -17.79 13.19
N LEU A 52 -1.77 -16.59 13.15
CA LEU A 52 -1.42 -15.47 14.03
C LEU A 52 -1.53 -15.87 15.51
N VAL A 53 -2.67 -16.42 15.91
CA VAL A 53 -2.93 -16.78 17.31
C VAL A 53 -2.06 -17.96 17.76
N LYS A 54 -1.92 -19.01 16.94
CA LYS A 54 -1.21 -20.23 17.34
C LYS A 54 0.31 -20.09 17.32
N HIS A 55 0.86 -19.24 16.44
CA HIS A 55 2.29 -19.24 16.14
C HIS A 55 3.00 -17.91 16.37
N ALA A 56 2.26 -16.81 16.47
CA ALA A 56 2.83 -15.49 16.64
C ALA A 56 2.30 -14.69 17.84
N ASN A 57 1.46 -15.33 18.67
CA ASN A 57 0.83 -14.71 19.84
C ASN A 57 -0.01 -13.47 19.46
N GLY A 58 -0.65 -13.53 18.29
CA GLY A 58 -1.44 -12.46 17.72
C GLY A 58 -0.76 -11.73 16.56
N GLY A 59 -1.40 -10.67 16.10
CA GLY A 59 -0.93 -9.83 15.00
C GLY A 59 -2.05 -8.95 14.48
N GLU A 60 -1.91 -8.49 13.24
CA GLU A 60 -2.92 -7.67 12.58
C GLU A 60 -3.15 -8.11 11.14
N ILE A 61 -4.36 -7.84 10.65
CA ILE A 61 -4.75 -8.07 9.26
C ILE A 61 -5.14 -6.72 8.66
N LEU A 62 -4.49 -6.36 7.56
CA LEU A 62 -4.84 -5.22 6.72
C LEU A 62 -5.58 -5.73 5.50
N VAL A 63 -6.74 -5.15 5.21
CA VAL A 63 -7.59 -5.59 4.09
C VAL A 63 -8.04 -4.41 3.26
N LYS A 64 -7.92 -4.50 1.94
CA LYS A 64 -8.52 -3.53 1.02
C LYS A 64 -9.04 -4.17 -0.25
N LEU A 65 -9.88 -3.43 -0.95
CA LEU A 65 -10.29 -3.77 -2.31
C LEU A 65 -9.26 -3.24 -3.29
N ILE A 66 -8.87 -4.09 -4.24
CA ILE A 66 -7.95 -3.77 -5.31
C ILE A 66 -8.62 -3.99 -6.66
N GLU A 67 -8.02 -3.48 -7.72
CA GLU A 67 -8.42 -3.79 -9.08
C GLU A 67 -7.17 -4.06 -9.91
N GLU A 68 -7.16 -5.18 -10.63
CA GLU A 68 -6.11 -5.47 -11.60
C GLU A 68 -6.77 -5.84 -12.93
N LYS A 69 -6.34 -5.17 -14.01
CA LYS A 69 -6.85 -5.40 -15.37
C LYS A 69 -8.39 -5.36 -15.47
N GLY A 70 -9.03 -4.43 -14.74
CA GLY A 70 -10.48 -4.28 -14.70
C GLY A 70 -11.23 -5.35 -13.89
N VAL A 71 -10.51 -6.21 -13.16
CA VAL A 71 -11.10 -7.22 -12.28
C VAL A 71 -10.90 -6.82 -10.83
N GLN A 72 -12.01 -6.71 -10.10
CA GLN A 72 -11.99 -6.44 -8.67
C GLN A 72 -11.39 -7.61 -7.90
N GLY A 73 -10.61 -7.27 -6.88
CA GLY A 73 -9.98 -8.22 -5.98
C GLY A 73 -10.00 -7.70 -4.54
N ILE A 74 -9.64 -8.59 -3.63
CA ILE A 74 -9.37 -8.27 -2.23
C ILE A 74 -7.93 -8.62 -1.93
N GLU A 75 -7.21 -7.67 -1.34
CA GLU A 75 -5.86 -7.84 -0.81
C GLU A 75 -5.96 -8.02 0.71
N ILE A 76 -5.32 -9.06 1.22
CA ILE A 76 -5.27 -9.39 2.64
C ILE A 76 -3.80 -9.53 3.02
N ILE A 77 -3.33 -8.66 3.91
CA ILE A 77 -1.97 -8.66 4.44
C ILE A 77 -2.05 -9.02 5.92
N CYS A 78 -1.43 -10.13 6.28
CA CYS A 78 -1.29 -10.59 7.66
C CYS A 78 0.11 -10.20 8.15
N ILE A 79 0.20 -9.53 9.30
CA ILE A 79 1.45 -9.02 9.88
C ILE A 79 1.57 -9.53 11.32
N ASP A 80 2.71 -10.13 11.64
CA ASP A 80 3.03 -10.57 13.00
C ASP A 80 4.44 -10.21 13.45
N ASN A 81 4.65 -10.28 14.78
CA ASN A 81 5.95 -10.12 15.45
C ASN A 81 6.40 -11.44 16.11
N GLY A 82 5.97 -12.57 15.55
CA GLY A 82 6.29 -13.90 16.05
C GLY A 82 7.75 -14.30 15.80
N PRO A 83 8.09 -15.58 16.04
CA PRO A 83 9.45 -16.08 15.86
C PRO A 83 9.92 -16.11 14.39
N GLY A 84 9.02 -15.92 13.44
CA GLY A 84 9.25 -16.16 12.01
C GLY A 84 9.17 -17.64 11.64
N ILE A 85 9.23 -17.94 10.35
CA ILE A 85 9.13 -19.28 9.79
C ILE A 85 10.53 -19.75 9.36
N SER A 86 11.02 -20.85 9.92
CA SER A 86 12.38 -21.35 9.67
C SER A 86 12.58 -21.99 8.30
N ASP A 87 11.57 -22.72 7.79
CA ASP A 87 11.63 -23.37 6.48
C ASP A 87 10.30 -23.28 5.74
N VAL A 88 10.10 -22.13 5.08
CA VAL A 88 8.90 -21.85 4.28
C VAL A 88 8.74 -22.91 3.19
N ARG A 89 9.81 -23.31 2.51
CA ARG A 89 9.72 -24.23 1.35
C ARG A 89 9.21 -25.61 1.76
N ASN A 90 9.66 -26.13 2.89
CA ASN A 90 9.17 -27.42 3.37
C ASN A 90 7.75 -27.32 3.93
N MET A 91 7.37 -26.20 4.54
CA MET A 91 6.00 -25.98 5.00
C MET A 91 4.97 -25.86 3.87
N MET A 92 5.38 -25.38 2.69
CA MET A 92 4.51 -25.26 1.51
C MET A 92 4.33 -26.56 0.71
N LYS A 93 5.12 -27.62 0.97
CA LYS A 93 5.13 -28.85 0.15
C LYS A 93 3.98 -29.84 0.45
N ASP A 94 3.16 -29.57 1.45
CA ASP A 94 2.16 -30.49 2.02
C ASP A 94 2.77 -31.80 2.58
N GLY A 95 2.39 -32.15 3.82
CA GLY A 95 2.50 -33.53 4.33
C GLY A 95 3.67 -33.89 5.27
N VAL A 96 4.75 -33.11 5.39
CA VAL A 96 5.80 -33.42 6.39
C VAL A 96 5.47 -32.74 7.71
N SER A 97 4.65 -33.44 8.49
CA SER A 97 4.35 -33.13 9.87
C SER A 97 5.61 -33.08 10.72
N SER A 98 5.86 -31.94 11.36
CA SER A 98 6.39 -31.92 12.72
C SER A 98 5.37 -31.16 13.57
N THR A 99 4.44 -31.90 14.18
CA THR A 99 3.54 -31.47 15.26
C THR A 99 2.71 -30.19 15.00
N ASN A 100 1.40 -30.39 14.74
CA ASN A 100 0.31 -29.39 14.63
C ASN A 100 0.19 -28.50 13.37
N THR A 101 -0.75 -28.88 12.49
CA THR A 101 -1.62 -28.08 11.59
C THR A 101 -1.07 -26.99 10.63
N LEU A 102 0.18 -26.54 10.73
CA LEU A 102 0.70 -25.39 9.94
C LEU A 102 0.76 -25.62 8.42
N GLY A 103 1.15 -26.82 7.99
CA GLY A 103 1.35 -27.13 6.55
C GLY A 103 0.05 -27.06 5.74
N ASN A 104 -1.05 -27.56 6.32
CA ASN A 104 -2.35 -27.55 5.65
C ASN A 104 -2.92 -26.13 5.50
N GLY A 105 -2.71 -25.26 6.50
CA GLY A 105 -3.24 -23.90 6.51
C GLY A 105 -2.58 -22.99 5.47
N LEU A 106 -1.25 -22.98 5.41
CA LEU A 106 -0.54 -22.20 4.39
C LEU A 106 -0.77 -22.73 2.97
N GLY A 107 -0.83 -24.05 2.79
CA GLY A 107 -1.20 -24.66 1.52
C GLY A 107 -2.63 -24.31 1.08
N ALA A 108 -3.58 -24.28 2.01
CA ALA A 108 -4.96 -23.85 1.73
C ALA A 108 -5.01 -22.39 1.29
N ILE A 109 -4.30 -21.49 1.99
CA ILE A 109 -4.23 -20.08 1.59
C ILE A 109 -3.68 -19.95 0.17
N GLN A 110 -2.54 -20.58 -0.13
CA GLN A 110 -1.95 -20.50 -1.46
C GLN A 110 -2.87 -21.03 -2.56
N ARG A 111 -3.57 -22.15 -2.33
CA ARG A 111 -4.47 -22.75 -3.33
C ARG A 111 -5.70 -21.90 -3.62
N LEU A 112 -6.24 -21.21 -2.62
CA LEU A 112 -7.46 -20.41 -2.74
C LEU A 112 -7.19 -18.98 -3.25
N SER A 113 -5.93 -18.55 -3.18
CA SER A 113 -5.49 -17.23 -3.62
C SER A 113 -5.01 -17.24 -5.07
N ASN A 114 -5.24 -16.14 -5.78
CA ASN A 114 -4.66 -15.93 -7.11
C ASN A 114 -3.20 -15.46 -7.02
N PHE A 115 -2.85 -14.75 -5.94
CA PHE A 115 -1.50 -14.36 -5.62
C PHE A 115 -1.23 -14.61 -4.14
N PHE A 116 -0.08 -15.17 -3.84
CA PHE A 116 0.35 -15.49 -2.48
C PHE A 116 1.85 -15.29 -2.34
N GLN A 117 2.27 -14.59 -1.30
CA GLN A 117 3.68 -14.42 -0.98
C GLN A 117 3.88 -14.30 0.54
N ILE A 118 4.98 -14.88 1.03
CA ILE A 118 5.39 -14.79 2.43
C ILE A 118 6.77 -14.13 2.49
N TYR A 119 6.90 -13.16 3.39
CA TYR A 119 8.16 -12.59 3.81
C TYR A 119 8.35 -12.80 5.31
N THR A 120 9.40 -13.52 5.70
CA THR A 120 9.58 -13.95 7.10
C THR A 120 11.05 -13.97 7.48
N HIS A 121 11.34 -13.56 8.71
CA HIS A 121 12.69 -13.50 9.25
C HIS A 121 12.69 -13.99 10.69
N LYS A 122 13.71 -14.77 11.05
CA LYS A 122 13.87 -15.32 12.41
C LYS A 122 13.93 -14.17 13.43
N GLY A 123 13.02 -14.21 14.41
CA GLY A 123 12.92 -13.22 15.48
C GLY A 123 12.34 -11.85 15.07
N TRP A 124 11.97 -11.67 13.80
CA TRP A 124 11.32 -10.44 13.32
C TRP A 124 9.81 -10.63 13.11
N GLY A 125 9.39 -11.84 12.73
CA GLY A 125 8.00 -12.19 12.46
C GLY A 125 7.77 -12.58 11.01
N THR A 126 6.49 -12.59 10.61
CA THR A 126 6.05 -12.92 9.26
C THR A 126 5.08 -11.88 8.72
N ILE A 127 5.22 -11.57 7.43
CA ILE A 127 4.22 -10.89 6.63
C ILE A 127 3.76 -11.83 5.54
N LEU A 128 2.46 -12.05 5.45
CA LEU A 128 1.83 -12.89 4.44
C LEU A 128 0.86 -12.03 3.63
N LEU A 129 1.05 -12.02 2.32
CA LEU A 129 0.22 -11.32 1.34
C LEU A 129 -0.60 -12.33 0.56
N SER A 130 -1.91 -12.09 0.47
CA SER A 130 -2.86 -12.84 -0.34
C SER A 130 -3.70 -11.90 -1.18
N ARG A 131 -3.87 -12.20 -2.47
CA ARG A 131 -4.86 -11.53 -3.32
C ARG A 131 -5.82 -12.54 -3.94
N ILE A 132 -7.09 -12.19 -3.90
CA ILE A 132 -8.21 -13.03 -4.32
C ILE A 132 -9.09 -12.17 -5.23
N PHE A 133 -9.19 -12.52 -6.51
CA PHE A 133 -10.00 -11.77 -7.49
C PHE A 133 -11.41 -12.34 -7.63
N ALA A 134 -12.40 -11.47 -7.86
CA ALA A 134 -13.80 -11.89 -8.01
C ALA A 134 -14.03 -12.78 -9.23
N LYS A 135 -13.18 -12.62 -10.27
CA LYS A 135 -13.16 -13.41 -11.51
C LYS A 135 -11.73 -13.77 -11.87
N GLU A 136 -11.55 -14.65 -12.85
CA GLU A 136 -10.23 -14.93 -13.41
C GLU A 136 -9.64 -13.66 -14.04
N LEU A 137 -8.35 -13.43 -13.79
CA LEU A 137 -7.62 -12.33 -14.39
C LEU A 137 -7.35 -12.63 -15.87
N PRO A 138 -7.51 -11.64 -16.77
CA PRO A 138 -7.08 -11.79 -18.16
C PRO A 138 -5.60 -12.17 -18.26
N VAL A 139 -5.32 -13.23 -19.02
CA VAL A 139 -3.95 -13.67 -19.32
C VAL A 139 -3.26 -12.56 -20.10
N SER A 140 -2.21 -11.97 -19.52
CA SER A 140 -1.33 -11.05 -20.24
C SER A 140 -0.11 -11.82 -20.72
N ARG A 141 0.20 -11.74 -22.02
CA ARG A 141 1.42 -12.31 -22.58
C ARG A 141 2.65 -11.42 -22.38
N VAL A 142 2.43 -10.18 -21.92
CA VAL A 142 3.49 -9.19 -21.69
C VAL A 142 3.60 -8.93 -20.19
N SER A 143 4.82 -8.95 -19.67
CA SER A 143 5.12 -8.53 -18.30
C SER A 143 4.81 -7.04 -18.14
N ASN A 144 4.06 -6.65 -17.11
CA ASN A 144 3.87 -5.23 -16.81
C ASN A 144 5.20 -4.68 -16.23
N PRO A 145 5.89 -3.76 -16.91
CA PRO A 145 7.17 -3.24 -16.42
C PRO A 145 7.00 -2.30 -15.22
N ILE A 146 5.75 -1.94 -14.89
CA ILE A 146 5.42 -0.96 -13.85
C ILE A 146 4.64 -1.67 -12.75
N GLU A 147 5.18 -1.62 -11.54
CA GLU A 147 4.52 -2.13 -10.35
C GLU A 147 4.23 -0.94 -9.42
N ILE A 148 2.96 -0.74 -9.08
CA ILE A 148 2.53 0.32 -8.17
C ILE A 148 1.70 -0.29 -7.05
N ARG A 149 2.05 0.02 -5.81
CA ARG A 149 1.35 -0.42 -4.59
C ARG A 149 1.26 0.72 -3.59
N SER A 150 0.21 0.66 -2.78
CA SER A 150 -0.07 1.60 -1.70
C SER A 150 -0.45 0.82 -0.43
N LEU A 151 -0.09 1.36 0.72
CA LEU A 151 -0.59 0.96 2.04
C LEU A 151 -1.02 2.23 2.74
N VAL A 152 -2.31 2.39 2.97
CA VAL A 152 -2.92 3.56 3.63
C VAL A 152 -3.78 3.05 4.77
N VAL A 153 -3.51 3.47 5.99
CA VAL A 153 -4.17 2.97 7.21
C VAL A 153 -4.59 4.16 8.05
N PRO A 154 -5.86 4.23 8.48
CA PRO A 154 -6.32 5.30 9.34
C PRO A 154 -5.64 5.24 10.71
N LYS A 155 -5.51 6.40 11.34
CA LYS A 155 -5.09 6.52 12.74
C LYS A 155 -5.92 5.58 13.63
N PRO A 156 -5.30 4.88 14.59
CA PRO A 156 -6.05 4.05 15.54
C PRO A 156 -7.20 4.82 16.21
N GLY A 157 -8.41 4.28 16.12
CA GLY A 157 -9.64 4.89 16.65
C GLY A 157 -10.44 5.70 15.63
N GLU A 158 -9.88 6.00 14.45
CA GLU A 158 -10.59 6.65 13.35
C GLU A 158 -11.12 5.63 12.35
N THR A 159 -12.24 5.97 11.70
CA THR A 159 -12.81 5.19 10.59
C THR A 159 -12.48 5.76 9.21
N GLU A 160 -12.08 7.03 9.16
CA GLU A 160 -11.72 7.76 7.96
C GLU A 160 -10.23 8.12 8.02
N CYS A 161 -9.50 7.93 6.93
CA CYS A 161 -8.07 8.25 6.88
C CYS A 161 -7.86 9.66 6.32
N GLY A 162 -7.09 10.48 7.04
CA GLY A 162 -6.61 11.77 6.57
C GLY A 162 -5.58 11.69 5.46
N ASP A 163 -5.00 10.51 5.23
CA ASP A 163 -4.07 10.23 4.13
C ASP A 163 -4.77 9.54 2.97
N ASN A 164 -4.31 9.79 1.75
CA ASN A 164 -4.71 8.97 0.61
C ASN A 164 -3.72 9.06 -0.57
N PHE A 165 -3.77 8.05 -1.42
CA PHE A 165 -2.92 7.90 -2.61
C PHE A 165 -3.78 7.80 -3.87
N SER A 166 -3.31 8.38 -4.98
CA SER A 166 -3.95 8.22 -6.29
C SER A 166 -2.94 8.03 -7.40
N VAL A 167 -3.34 7.25 -8.42
CA VAL A 167 -2.57 6.99 -9.63
C VAL A 167 -3.39 7.32 -10.85
N LYS A 168 -2.79 8.07 -11.78
CA LYS A 168 -3.34 8.28 -13.12
C LYS A 168 -2.33 7.77 -14.15
N GLN A 169 -2.67 6.68 -14.83
CA GLN A 169 -1.84 6.09 -15.88
C GLN A 169 -2.46 6.36 -17.25
N THR A 170 -1.65 6.90 -18.16
CA THR A 170 -1.99 7.08 -19.58
C THR A 170 -0.94 6.36 -20.43
N GLN A 171 -1.09 6.42 -21.76
CA GLN A 171 -0.08 5.88 -22.68
C GLN A 171 1.24 6.66 -22.65
N GLU A 172 1.22 7.90 -22.14
CA GLU A 172 2.37 8.81 -22.14
C GLU A 172 3.00 8.97 -20.77
N HIS A 173 2.18 8.90 -19.71
CA HIS A 173 2.58 9.27 -18.36
C HIS A 173 2.04 8.35 -17.28
N ILE A 174 2.78 8.28 -16.19
CA ILE A 174 2.32 7.73 -14.91
C ILE A 174 2.39 8.85 -13.89
N LYS A 175 1.25 9.28 -13.37
CA LYS A 175 1.18 10.29 -12.31
C LYS A 175 0.85 9.62 -10.99
N LEU A 176 1.62 9.94 -9.97
CA LEU A 176 1.45 9.48 -8.59
C LEU A 176 1.17 10.70 -7.72
N PHE A 177 0.20 10.59 -6.82
CA PHE A 177 -0.07 11.60 -5.79
C PHE A 177 -0.22 10.91 -4.44
N LEU A 178 0.53 11.38 -3.44
CA LEU A 178 0.30 11.05 -2.03
C LEU A 178 0.02 12.35 -1.29
N GLY A 179 -1.11 12.40 -0.58
CA GLY A 179 -1.53 13.55 0.22
C GLY A 179 -1.87 13.14 1.64
N ASP A 180 -1.68 14.09 2.55
CA ASP A 180 -1.93 13.98 3.99
C ASP A 180 -2.64 15.27 4.42
N GLY A 181 -3.90 15.14 4.82
CA GLY A 181 -4.79 16.22 5.20
C GLY A 181 -4.50 16.71 6.61
N LEU A 182 -4.61 18.02 6.86
CA LEU A 182 -4.27 18.54 8.19
C LEU A 182 -5.15 17.95 9.32
N GLY A 183 -4.49 17.24 10.23
CA GLY A 183 -5.12 16.52 11.33
C GLY A 183 -5.45 15.09 10.94
N HIS A 184 -6.54 14.54 11.46
CA HIS A 184 -7.00 13.17 11.15
C HIS A 184 -8.52 13.12 11.07
N GLY A 185 -9.04 11.97 10.64
CA GLY A 185 -10.47 11.70 10.55
C GLY A 185 -11.15 12.44 9.39
N LYS A 186 -12.47 12.61 9.51
CA LYS A 186 -13.36 13.00 8.39
C LYS A 186 -12.94 14.29 7.67
N ASP A 187 -12.57 15.34 8.40
CA ASP A 187 -12.25 16.62 7.76
C ASP A 187 -10.92 16.60 7.00
N ALA A 188 -9.93 15.84 7.50
CA ALA A 188 -8.67 15.61 6.80
C ALA A 188 -8.92 14.76 5.54
N ALA A 189 -9.74 13.71 5.67
CA ALA A 189 -10.16 12.87 4.54
C ALA A 189 -10.86 13.68 3.44
N ILE A 190 -11.74 14.62 3.81
CA ILE A 190 -12.40 15.52 2.85
C ILE A 190 -11.36 16.35 2.08
N ALA A 191 -10.33 16.87 2.75
CA ALA A 191 -9.29 17.67 2.10
C ALA A 191 -8.51 16.84 1.06
N VAL A 192 -8.08 15.63 1.42
CA VAL A 192 -7.31 14.78 0.50
C VAL A 192 -8.15 14.20 -0.62
N ASN A 193 -9.39 13.77 -0.35
CA ASN A 193 -10.26 13.28 -1.42
C ASN A 193 -10.61 14.40 -2.43
N THR A 194 -10.85 15.62 -1.96
CA THR A 194 -11.00 16.80 -2.85
C THR A 194 -9.74 17.06 -3.68
N ALA A 195 -8.55 16.85 -3.08
CA ALA A 195 -7.29 16.95 -3.82
C ALA A 195 -7.13 15.85 -4.88
N ILE A 196 -7.53 14.61 -4.58
CA ILE A 196 -7.52 13.49 -5.52
C ILE A 196 -8.44 13.75 -6.70
N ASP A 197 -9.65 14.27 -6.46
CA ASP A 197 -10.57 14.65 -7.53
C ASP A 197 -9.93 15.70 -8.46
N ALA A 198 -9.31 16.73 -7.88
CA ALA A 198 -8.60 17.75 -8.64
C ALA A 198 -7.38 17.19 -9.39
N PHE A 199 -6.61 16.29 -8.77
CA PHE A 199 -5.48 15.60 -9.40
C PHE A 199 -5.92 14.76 -10.60
N ASN A 200 -7.04 14.03 -10.46
CA ASN A 200 -7.59 13.19 -11.54
C ASN A 200 -8.10 14.03 -12.72
N LEU A 201 -8.63 15.23 -12.46
CA LEU A 201 -9.08 16.17 -13.49
C LEU A 201 -7.93 16.91 -14.19
N CYS A 202 -6.78 17.11 -13.52
CA CYS A 202 -5.68 17.86 -14.09
C CYS A 202 -4.97 17.09 -15.22
N GLU A 203 -4.82 17.74 -16.38
CA GLU A 203 -4.16 17.16 -17.55
C GLU A 203 -2.66 17.50 -17.62
N SER A 204 -2.23 18.59 -16.99
CA SER A 204 -0.85 19.08 -17.01
C SER A 204 0.18 18.00 -16.66
N ASP A 205 1.29 17.94 -17.40
CA ASP A 205 2.43 17.07 -17.14
C ASP A 205 3.44 17.70 -16.16
N SER A 206 3.17 18.90 -15.66
CA SER A 206 3.97 19.59 -14.64
C SER A 206 3.38 19.35 -13.24
N PRO A 207 4.12 18.70 -12.30
CA PRO A 207 3.65 18.53 -10.94
C PRO A 207 3.44 19.87 -10.22
N VAL A 208 4.19 20.93 -10.52
CA VAL A 208 3.93 22.27 -9.98
C VAL A 208 2.54 22.77 -10.37
N GLU A 209 2.17 22.67 -11.66
CA GLU A 209 0.85 23.11 -12.12
C GLU A 209 -0.28 22.26 -11.55
N ASN A 210 -0.05 20.94 -11.36
CA ASN A 210 -1.01 20.10 -10.65
C ASN A 210 -1.19 20.55 -9.19
N ILE A 211 -0.10 20.87 -8.47
CA ILE A 211 -0.18 21.40 -7.10
C ILE A 211 -0.93 22.73 -7.07
N ARG A 212 -0.71 23.63 -8.04
CA ARG A 212 -1.45 24.91 -8.12
C ARG A 212 -2.93 24.70 -8.39
N PHE A 213 -3.26 23.73 -9.25
CA PHE A 213 -4.64 23.34 -9.53
C PHE A 213 -5.33 22.81 -8.27
N ILE A 214 -4.72 21.84 -7.60
CA ILE A 214 -5.20 21.27 -6.32
C ILE A 214 -5.32 22.36 -5.24
N HIS A 215 -4.32 23.25 -5.13
CA HIS A 215 -4.32 24.34 -4.16
C HIS A 215 -5.57 25.20 -4.28
N ASN A 216 -6.03 25.50 -5.50
CA ASN A 216 -7.26 26.26 -5.69
C ASN A 216 -8.52 25.46 -5.33
N SER A 217 -8.54 24.16 -5.65
CA SER A 217 -9.69 23.28 -5.39
C SER A 217 -9.92 23.02 -3.90
N VAL A 218 -8.86 23.00 -3.09
CA VAL A 218 -8.93 22.63 -1.66
C VAL A 218 -8.99 23.81 -0.69
N LYS A 219 -9.10 25.06 -1.17
CA LYS A 219 -9.11 26.29 -0.32
C LYS A 219 -10.17 26.32 0.77
N LYS A 220 -11.28 25.60 0.59
CA LYS A 220 -12.41 25.55 1.55
C LYS A 220 -12.36 24.31 2.47
N THR A 221 -11.25 23.59 2.46
CA THR A 221 -11.02 22.41 3.31
C THR A 221 -10.02 22.76 4.41
N ARG A 222 -9.62 21.79 5.24
CA ARG A 222 -8.51 21.98 6.18
C ARG A 222 -7.16 22.26 5.49
N GLY A 223 -7.05 21.97 4.20
CA GLY A 223 -5.78 21.94 3.50
C GLY A 223 -5.02 20.66 3.78
N LEU A 224 -3.93 20.47 3.04
CA LEU A 224 -3.14 19.24 3.05
C LEU A 224 -1.69 19.51 2.68
N VAL A 225 -0.83 18.58 3.01
CA VAL A 225 0.49 18.41 2.41
C VAL A 225 0.41 17.34 1.33
N GLY A 226 1.32 17.35 0.37
CA GLY A 226 1.29 16.37 -0.71
C GLY A 226 2.47 16.43 -1.64
N THR A 227 2.76 15.30 -2.29
CA THR A 227 3.76 15.21 -3.36
C THR A 227 3.15 14.60 -4.61
N ILE A 228 3.53 15.15 -5.76
CA ILE A 228 3.19 14.63 -7.08
C ILE A 228 4.47 14.22 -7.79
N ALA A 229 4.49 12.99 -8.30
CA ALA A 229 5.55 12.45 -9.14
C ALA A 229 4.97 12.00 -10.49
N ILE A 230 5.49 12.56 -11.58
CA ILE A 230 5.05 12.27 -12.95
C ILE A 230 6.21 11.65 -13.72
N PHE A 231 6.04 10.42 -14.17
CA PHE A 231 6.97 9.75 -15.06
C PHE A 231 6.54 9.91 -16.52
N SER A 232 7.45 10.35 -17.40
CA SER A 232 7.26 10.33 -18.85
C SER A 232 7.81 9.04 -19.45
N LEU A 233 6.94 8.26 -20.11
CA LEU A 233 7.32 7.03 -20.80
C LEU A 233 8.18 7.32 -22.04
N LYS A 234 7.88 8.43 -22.74
CA LYS A 234 8.63 8.87 -23.93
C LYS A 234 10.03 9.35 -23.58
N ASN A 235 10.14 10.24 -22.59
CA ASN A 235 11.41 10.88 -22.24
C ASN A 235 12.22 10.09 -21.21
N LYS A 236 11.64 9.04 -20.61
CA LYS A 236 12.22 8.26 -19.52
C LYS A 236 12.76 9.15 -18.40
N GLN A 237 11.90 10.03 -17.88
CA GLN A 237 12.26 11.02 -16.88
C GLN A 237 11.12 11.24 -15.89
N TRP A 238 11.48 11.46 -14.63
CA TRP A 238 10.58 11.91 -13.57
C TRP A 238 10.58 13.43 -13.47
N LYS A 239 9.39 14.01 -13.32
CA LYS A 239 9.13 15.36 -12.81
C LYS A 239 8.49 15.23 -11.44
N ILE A 240 9.04 15.87 -10.41
CA ILE A 240 8.53 15.76 -9.04
C ILE A 240 8.40 17.13 -8.41
N CYS A 241 7.31 17.36 -7.67
CA CYS A 241 7.15 18.50 -6.79
C CYS A 241 6.33 18.10 -5.57
N GLY A 242 6.72 18.58 -4.39
CA GLY A 242 6.01 18.35 -3.15
C GLY A 242 5.91 19.61 -2.31
N VAL A 243 4.84 19.71 -1.52
CA VAL A 243 4.61 20.77 -0.53
C VAL A 243 4.31 20.11 0.81
N GLY A 244 5.04 20.51 1.85
CA GLY A 244 4.96 19.96 3.20
C GLY A 244 5.96 18.84 3.44
N ASN A 245 5.56 17.81 4.18
CA ASN A 245 6.46 16.83 4.81
C ASN A 245 6.28 15.38 4.33
N ILE A 246 5.63 15.14 3.19
CA ILE A 246 5.65 13.83 2.54
C ILE A 246 7.09 13.45 2.19
N SER A 247 7.60 12.38 2.80
CA SER A 247 8.95 11.87 2.54
C SER A 247 8.96 11.15 1.20
N THR A 248 9.74 11.66 0.24
CA THR A 248 9.89 11.03 -1.08
C THR A 248 11.34 10.60 -1.30
N ARG A 249 11.55 9.31 -1.54
CA ARG A 249 12.87 8.71 -1.76
C ARG A 249 12.89 7.90 -3.04
N MET A 250 14.01 7.98 -3.77
CA MET A 250 14.26 7.19 -4.96
C MET A 250 15.43 6.24 -4.75
N PHE A 251 15.21 4.97 -5.12
CA PHE A 251 16.16 3.87 -5.03
C PHE A 251 16.45 3.31 -6.42
N SER A 252 17.70 3.02 -6.68
CA SER A 252 18.17 2.20 -7.79
C SER A 252 19.51 1.57 -7.40
N SER A 253 20.15 0.83 -8.31
CA SER A 253 21.51 0.31 -8.07
C SER A 253 22.55 1.42 -7.83
N ALA A 254 22.30 2.64 -8.32
CA ALA A 254 23.25 3.76 -8.29
C ALA A 254 22.79 4.95 -7.44
N ILE A 255 21.51 5.01 -7.05
CA ILE A 255 20.91 6.16 -6.39
C ILE A 255 20.14 5.72 -5.15
N ASP A 256 20.42 6.36 -4.02
CA ASP A 256 19.52 6.51 -2.88
C ASP A 256 19.42 8.01 -2.61
N LYS A 257 18.33 8.62 -3.10
CA LYS A 257 18.14 10.07 -3.04
C LYS A 257 16.83 10.41 -2.36
N THR A 258 16.92 11.21 -1.31
CA THR A 258 15.74 11.86 -0.71
C THR A 258 15.47 13.16 -1.46
N LEU A 259 14.20 13.40 -1.81
CA LEU A 259 13.75 14.61 -2.46
C LEU A 259 13.18 15.58 -1.44
N THR A 260 13.55 16.85 -1.58
CA THR A 260 13.11 17.90 -0.69
C THR A 260 11.82 18.52 -1.22
N SER A 261 10.84 18.63 -0.34
CA SER A 261 9.57 19.33 -0.60
C SER A 261 9.69 20.80 -0.19
N TYR A 262 8.86 21.64 -0.78
CA TYR A 262 8.74 23.03 -0.37
C TYR A 262 7.93 23.17 0.92
N ASN A 263 8.27 24.15 1.75
CA ASN A 263 7.46 24.48 2.93
C ASN A 263 6.13 25.12 2.52
N GLY A 264 5.03 24.63 3.08
CA GLY A 264 3.68 25.17 2.85
C GLY A 264 2.59 24.15 3.11
N ILE A 265 1.35 24.60 2.96
CA ILE A 265 0.14 23.78 3.05
C ILE A 265 -0.72 24.09 1.80
N VAL A 266 -0.99 23.06 1.01
CA VAL A 266 -1.86 23.13 -0.17
C VAL A 266 -3.28 23.47 0.29
N GLY A 267 -3.94 24.43 -0.37
CA GLY A 267 -5.21 25.03 0.07
C GLY A 267 -5.07 26.27 0.97
N LEU A 268 -3.94 26.44 1.69
CA LEU A 268 -3.74 27.58 2.59
C LEU A 268 -2.63 28.52 2.08
N ASN A 269 -1.38 28.03 2.07
CA ASN A 269 -0.22 28.81 1.68
C ASN A 269 0.81 27.91 0.95
N ILE A 270 1.08 28.23 -0.31
CA ILE A 270 2.15 27.59 -1.09
C ILE A 270 3.18 28.65 -1.50
N PRO A 271 4.46 28.29 -1.71
CA PRO A 271 5.44 29.23 -2.21
C PRO A 271 5.02 29.84 -3.55
N LYS A 272 5.39 31.12 -3.76
CA LYS A 272 5.19 31.79 -5.05
C LYS A 272 5.98 31.08 -6.16
N THR A 273 7.22 30.72 -5.87
CA THR A 273 8.12 30.04 -6.80
C THR A 273 8.31 28.58 -6.39
N MET A 274 7.97 27.67 -7.30
CA MET A 274 8.22 26.23 -7.21
C MET A 274 8.66 25.76 -8.59
N ASN A 275 9.53 24.75 -8.64
CA ASN A 275 10.05 24.20 -9.88
C ASN A 275 9.82 22.69 -9.93
N ASP A 276 9.64 22.17 -11.15
CA ASP A 276 9.62 20.73 -11.39
C ASP A 276 11.03 20.17 -11.20
N HIS A 277 11.20 19.27 -10.24
CA HIS A 277 12.47 18.57 -10.04
C HIS A 277 12.61 17.44 -11.05
N LEU A 278 13.58 17.57 -11.95
CA LEU A 278 13.86 16.60 -13.00
C LEU A 278 14.84 15.53 -12.52
N ILE A 279 14.50 14.26 -12.75
CA ILE A 279 15.36 13.11 -12.42
C ILE A 279 15.31 12.11 -13.57
N GLU A 280 16.48 11.72 -14.06
CA GLU A 280 16.59 10.71 -15.11
C GLU A 280 16.20 9.32 -14.59
N TYR A 281 15.56 8.55 -15.47
CA TYR A 281 15.22 7.16 -15.18
C TYR A 281 16.45 6.27 -15.17
N ILE A 282 16.49 5.36 -14.21
CA ILE A 282 17.44 4.25 -14.17
C ILE A 282 16.66 2.93 -14.16
N PRO A 283 17.06 1.91 -14.94
CA PRO A 283 16.38 0.62 -14.93
C PRO A 283 16.20 0.02 -13.52
N GLY A 284 14.97 -0.41 -13.21
CA GLY A 284 14.63 -0.97 -11.91
C GLY A 284 14.47 0.06 -10.79
N GLN A 285 14.40 1.35 -11.13
CA GLN A 285 14.20 2.44 -10.17
C GLN A 285 12.87 2.30 -9.43
N LEU A 286 12.94 2.48 -8.12
CA LEU A 286 11.82 2.50 -7.19
C LEU A 286 11.69 3.91 -6.62
N ILE A 287 10.51 4.52 -6.72
CA ILE A 287 10.12 5.68 -5.93
C ILE A 287 9.26 5.22 -4.76
N MET A 288 9.55 5.73 -3.56
CA MET A 288 8.72 5.55 -2.37
C MET A 288 8.33 6.90 -1.80
N MET A 289 7.06 7.03 -1.43
CA MET A 289 6.43 8.21 -0.84
C MET A 289 5.80 7.78 0.48
N CYS A 290 6.04 8.51 1.56
CA CYS A 290 5.49 8.19 2.88
C CYS A 290 4.94 9.47 3.54
N SER A 291 3.77 9.39 4.17
CA SER A 291 3.33 10.43 5.09
C SER A 291 4.17 10.44 6.36
N ASP A 292 3.97 11.44 7.20
CA ASP A 292 4.74 11.57 8.44
C ASP A 292 4.34 10.54 9.52
N GLY A 293 3.20 9.86 9.35
CA GLY A 293 2.81 8.67 10.11
C GLY A 293 3.83 7.53 10.06
N ILE A 294 4.70 7.54 9.06
CA ILE A 294 5.86 6.65 8.96
C ILE A 294 7.12 7.41 9.36
N LYS A 295 7.91 6.84 10.29
CA LYS A 295 9.22 7.40 10.68
C LYS A 295 10.13 7.45 9.45
N SER A 296 10.77 8.58 9.19
CA SER A 296 11.58 8.80 7.98
C SER A 296 12.92 8.04 7.93
N LYS A 297 13.40 7.53 9.06
CA LYS A 297 14.70 6.85 9.18
C LYS A 297 14.57 5.33 9.02
N TRP A 298 14.16 4.88 7.84
CA TRP A 298 14.16 3.47 7.45
C TRP A 298 15.24 3.18 6.41
N ASP A 299 15.67 1.91 6.37
CA ASP A 299 16.71 1.41 5.48
C ASP A 299 16.27 0.06 4.91
N VAL A 300 15.89 0.06 3.63
CA VAL A 300 15.41 -1.14 2.93
C VAL A 300 16.49 -2.20 2.76
N LEU A 301 17.77 -1.83 2.84
CA LEU A 301 18.88 -2.79 2.75
C LEU A 301 18.97 -3.68 3.99
N LYS A 302 18.37 -3.27 5.11
CA LYS A 302 18.25 -4.08 6.33
C LYS A 302 17.14 -5.14 6.25
N LEU A 303 16.40 -5.18 5.15
CA LEU A 303 15.35 -6.17 4.89
C LEU A 303 15.82 -7.11 3.76
N PRO A 304 16.49 -8.24 4.09
CA PRO A 304 17.08 -9.12 3.09
C PRO A 304 16.07 -9.59 2.06
N GLY A 305 16.41 -9.42 0.78
CA GLY A 305 15.60 -9.91 -0.34
C GLY A 305 14.25 -9.19 -0.55
N ILE A 306 13.88 -8.19 0.25
CA ILE A 306 12.56 -7.55 0.19
C ILE A 306 12.25 -6.99 -1.21
N MET A 307 13.26 -6.43 -1.88
CA MET A 307 13.17 -5.80 -3.21
C MET A 307 12.83 -6.78 -4.36
N ARG A 308 12.89 -8.09 -4.10
CA ARG A 308 12.48 -9.15 -5.03
C ARG A 308 11.02 -9.58 -4.83
N ASN A 309 10.38 -9.11 -3.76
CA ASN A 309 8.99 -9.41 -3.46
C ASN A 309 8.07 -8.33 -4.04
N ASP A 310 6.76 -8.62 -4.05
CA ASP A 310 5.75 -7.62 -4.39
C ASP A 310 5.86 -6.41 -3.45
N LEU A 311 5.66 -5.21 -4.00
CA LEU A 311 5.84 -3.97 -3.25
C LEU A 311 4.83 -3.83 -2.09
N SER A 312 3.70 -4.54 -2.08
CA SER A 312 2.81 -4.57 -0.90
C SER A 312 3.51 -5.19 0.31
N LEU A 313 4.42 -6.17 0.12
CA LEU A 313 5.22 -6.71 1.22
C LEU A 313 6.28 -5.71 1.70
N LEU A 314 6.88 -4.94 0.79
CA LEU A 314 7.79 -3.86 1.16
C LEU A 314 7.06 -2.79 1.98
N ASN A 315 5.90 -2.34 1.51
CA ASN A 315 5.09 -1.35 2.21
C ASN A 315 4.64 -1.87 3.57
N ALA A 316 4.21 -3.14 3.66
CA ALA A 316 3.84 -3.76 4.93
C ALA A 316 5.02 -3.91 5.90
N ALA A 317 6.23 -4.22 5.42
CA ALA A 317 7.43 -4.28 6.25
C ALA A 317 7.80 -2.90 6.81
N LEU A 318 7.71 -1.86 5.99
CA LEU A 318 7.91 -0.48 6.43
C LEU A 318 6.83 -0.04 7.43
N PHE A 319 5.57 -0.37 7.17
CA PHE A 319 4.47 -0.11 8.10
C PHE A 319 4.72 -0.77 9.45
N LYS A 320 5.01 -2.08 9.46
CA LYS A 320 5.27 -2.88 10.66
C LYS A 320 6.33 -2.27 11.57
N ASP A 321 7.47 -1.86 11.01
CA ASP A 321 8.62 -1.44 11.82
C ASP A 321 8.67 0.08 12.06
N PHE A 322 8.02 0.88 11.21
CA PHE A 322 8.20 2.34 11.20
C PHE A 322 6.92 3.17 11.37
N THR A 323 5.73 2.57 11.50
CA THR A 323 4.52 3.33 11.86
C THR A 323 4.65 3.98 13.24
N ARG A 324 4.06 5.18 13.39
CA ARG A 324 3.98 5.89 14.67
C ARG A 324 2.79 5.48 15.53
N ASN A 325 1.74 4.89 14.95
CA ASN A 325 0.46 4.55 15.60
C ASN A 325 -0.27 5.73 16.29
N THR A 326 0.21 6.97 16.13
CA THR A 326 -0.42 8.18 16.68
C THR A 326 -1.10 9.02 15.61
N ASP A 327 -0.96 8.62 14.35
CA ASP A 327 -1.41 9.35 13.18
C ASP A 327 -1.88 8.40 12.07
N ASP A 328 -2.49 8.96 11.04
CA ASP A 328 -2.71 8.28 9.76
C ASP A 328 -1.36 7.80 9.19
N SER A 329 -1.34 6.66 8.51
CA SER A 329 -0.11 6.07 7.99
C SER A 329 -0.26 5.70 6.54
N SER A 330 0.54 6.30 5.66
CA SER A 330 0.53 5.99 4.24
C SER A 330 1.92 5.79 3.65
N ILE A 331 2.00 4.79 2.78
CA ILE A 331 3.19 4.40 2.01
C ILE A 331 2.73 4.12 0.58
N ALA A 332 3.35 4.78 -0.40
CA ALA A 332 3.17 4.47 -1.80
C ALA A 332 4.50 4.15 -2.46
N SER A 333 4.51 3.15 -3.32
CA SER A 333 5.71 2.61 -3.93
C SER A 333 5.46 2.35 -5.41
N CYS A 334 6.35 2.81 -6.28
CA CYS A 334 6.28 2.57 -7.71
C CYS A 334 7.64 2.14 -8.25
N LYS A 335 7.71 0.94 -8.83
CA LYS A 335 8.91 0.39 -9.46
C LYS A 335 8.71 0.32 -10.97
N ILE A 336 9.67 0.85 -11.72
CA ILE A 336 9.65 0.87 -13.18
C ILE A 336 10.85 0.04 -13.70
N SER A 337 10.57 -0.92 -14.57
CA SER A 337 11.52 -1.88 -15.17
C SER A 337 11.38 -1.92 -16.70
N LEU A 338 11.29 -0.73 -17.31
CA LEU A 338 11.25 -0.50 -18.77
C LEU A 338 12.55 -0.86 -19.48
#